data_AF-A0A1X0B4I5-F1
#
_entry.id   AF-A0A1X0B4I5-F1
#
_cell.length_a   1.000
_cell.length_b   1.000
_cell.length_c   1.000
_cell.angle_alpha   90.00
_cell.angle_beta   90.00
_cell.angle_gamma   90.00
#
_symmetry.space_group_name_H-M   'P 1'
#
loop_
_entity.id
_entity.type
_entity.pdbx_description
1 polymer ?
#
loop_
_entity_poly.entity_id
_entity_poly.type
_entity_poly.pdbx_seq_one_letter_code
_entity_poly.pdbx_strand_id
1 'polypeptide(L)'
;MIRRVNVAIALITLLVSVLVACDKHDWKHVQGAPSLRPAFGARVTDGQLQIWMGSRCDHAREVNLEFTPGTTLVLSAPEHHWVSVDRLTLGGPYPGLRVTEPLPDEFDWHTAEKLKIWVNGDPGSLGAQTNLAVVREESAKHPDDTYWFQDVGWLNPAQVAEQDAKTFLALCTPDPAYKSPVPTVFGVRETDGLLRIWTGSPCPGTIAATVIFEPSGVELVLNARNGTGVDFQRYTVGEPIADMEVSRALPKDFDWTGQRELQLSLSRTDPGTGPQRVDLGVVRAESANHPADTYYFQGIGWLNPAQVAEQDGKTFLATCTRDPKK
;
A
#
# COMPACT_ATOMS: atom_id res chain seq x y z
N MET A 1 -87.85 9.85 -0.28
CA MET A 1 -86.92 9.31 0.73
C MET A 1 -85.75 8.62 0.03
N ILE A 2 -84.60 9.29 0.04
CA ILE A 2 -83.21 8.81 0.23
C ILE A 2 -82.74 7.53 -0.50
N ARG A 3 -81.90 7.77 -1.53
CA ARG A 3 -80.79 6.99 -2.14
C ARG A 3 -80.00 6.08 -1.18
N ARG A 4 -79.53 4.92 -1.67
CA ARG A 4 -78.16 4.32 -1.54
C ARG A 4 -77.97 3.29 -2.67
N VAL A 5 -77.32 3.54 -3.80
CA VAL A 5 -75.86 3.55 -4.11
C VAL A 5 -75.08 2.39 -3.49
N ASN A 6 -74.63 1.49 -4.36
CA ASN A 6 -73.72 0.37 -4.16
C ASN A 6 -72.33 0.82 -3.71
N VAL A 7 -71.70 0.10 -2.77
CA VAL A 7 -70.23 0.07 -2.65
C VAL A 7 -69.81 -1.34 -2.24
N ALA A 8 -69.11 -2.02 -3.14
CA ALA A 8 -68.40 -3.27 -2.89
C ALA A 8 -67.18 -2.99 -2.01
N ILE A 9 -67.05 -3.75 -0.91
CA ILE A 9 -65.89 -3.69 -0.02
C ILE A 9 -64.82 -4.63 -0.58
N ALA A 10 -63.81 -4.05 -1.23
CA ALA A 10 -62.56 -4.73 -1.52
C ALA A 10 -61.69 -4.72 -0.25
N LEU A 11 -61.38 -5.89 0.30
CA LEU A 11 -60.38 -6.05 1.35
C LEU A 11 -59.00 -5.69 0.78
N ILE A 12 -58.44 -4.58 1.25
CA ILE A 12 -57.04 -4.20 1.03
C ILE A 12 -56.20 -4.98 2.04
N THR A 13 -55.52 -6.02 1.58
CA THR A 13 -54.42 -6.66 2.30
C THR A 13 -53.22 -5.70 2.30
N LEU A 14 -52.92 -5.15 3.47
CA LEU A 14 -51.71 -4.37 3.72
C LEU A 14 -50.49 -5.30 3.61
N LEU A 15 -49.83 -5.32 2.47
CA LEU A 15 -48.45 -5.79 2.35
C LEU A 15 -47.54 -4.68 2.88
N VAL A 16 -47.11 -4.82 4.14
CA VAL A 16 -45.98 -4.06 4.68
C VAL A 16 -44.74 -4.63 4.01
N SER A 17 -44.36 -4.03 2.89
CA SER A 17 -43.07 -4.25 2.24
C SER A 17 -41.99 -3.69 3.16
N VAL A 18 -41.43 -4.54 4.02
CA VAL A 18 -40.13 -4.26 4.65
C VAL A 18 -39.12 -4.28 3.50
N LEU A 19 -38.91 -3.12 2.87
CA LEU A 19 -37.73 -2.86 2.08
C LEU A 19 -36.57 -2.85 3.07
N VAL A 20 -36.01 -4.03 3.31
CA VAL A 20 -34.60 -4.14 3.72
C VAL A 20 -33.85 -3.48 2.57
N ALA A 21 -33.54 -2.20 2.72
CA ALA A 21 -32.55 -1.55 1.90
C ALA A 21 -31.25 -2.31 2.18
N CYS A 22 -30.94 -3.29 1.33
CA CYS A 22 -29.61 -3.85 1.24
C CYS A 22 -28.69 -2.68 0.91
N ASP A 23 -28.02 -2.19 1.93
CA ASP A 23 -27.05 -1.11 1.85
C ASP A 23 -25.99 -1.54 0.82
N LYS A 24 -25.88 -0.79 -0.28
CA LYS A 24 -24.93 -1.07 -1.37
C LYS A 24 -23.49 -0.71 -0.98
N HIS A 25 -23.14 -0.83 0.29
CA HIS A 25 -21.86 -0.49 0.89
C HIS A 25 -21.20 -1.70 1.56
N ASP A 26 -21.55 -2.91 1.14
CA ASP A 26 -20.95 -4.13 1.68
C ASP A 26 -19.56 -4.40 1.07
N TRP A 27 -18.59 -3.60 1.51
CA TRP A 27 -17.17 -3.76 1.15
C TRP A 27 -16.56 -5.05 1.69
N LYS A 28 -17.24 -5.73 2.62
CA LYS A 28 -16.77 -6.95 3.32
C LYS A 28 -16.87 -8.23 2.48
N HIS A 29 -17.50 -8.18 1.31
CA HIS A 29 -17.70 -9.37 0.46
C HIS A 29 -16.69 -9.52 -0.69
N VAL A 30 -15.71 -8.62 -0.79
CA VAL A 30 -14.62 -8.73 -1.76
C VAL A 30 -13.48 -9.54 -1.15
N GLN A 31 -13.01 -10.60 -1.83
CA GLN A 31 -11.81 -11.32 -1.41
C GLN A 31 -10.62 -10.36 -1.35
N GLY A 32 -9.92 -10.31 -0.20
CA GLY A 32 -8.82 -9.37 0.03
C GLY A 32 -9.23 -7.98 0.53
N ALA A 33 -10.52 -7.77 0.86
CA ALA A 33 -10.93 -6.56 1.56
C ALA A 33 -10.20 -6.42 2.91
N PRO A 34 -9.76 -5.21 3.28
CA PRO A 34 -9.12 -4.97 4.58
C PRO A 34 -10.09 -5.29 5.72
N SER A 35 -9.61 -5.65 6.90
CA SER A 35 -10.45 -6.05 8.04
C SER A 35 -11.24 -4.90 8.66
N LEU A 36 -10.76 -3.68 8.45
CA LEU A 36 -11.37 -2.43 8.86
C LEU A 36 -11.63 -1.57 7.63
N ARG A 37 -12.65 -0.72 7.72
CA ARG A 37 -13.02 0.16 6.60
C ARG A 37 -11.92 1.19 6.37
N PRO A 38 -11.38 1.31 5.14
CA PRO A 38 -10.46 2.40 4.81
C PRO A 38 -11.17 3.74 4.86
N ALA A 39 -10.53 4.74 5.45
CA ALA A 39 -11.01 6.11 5.46
C ALA A 39 -9.84 7.10 5.37
N PHE A 40 -10.13 8.27 4.81
CA PHE A 40 -9.22 9.41 4.77
C PHE A 40 -9.96 10.66 5.24
N GLY A 41 -9.21 11.65 5.71
CA GLY A 41 -9.72 12.93 6.15
C GLY A 41 -9.87 13.89 4.99
N ALA A 42 -11.01 14.59 4.91
CA ALA A 42 -11.21 15.69 3.98
C ALA A 42 -11.70 16.94 4.73
N ARG A 43 -11.23 18.12 4.32
CA ARG A 43 -11.65 19.42 4.88
C ARG A 43 -11.61 20.50 3.81
N VAL A 44 -12.49 21.48 3.92
CA VAL A 44 -12.34 22.76 3.22
C VAL A 44 -11.73 23.79 4.16
N THR A 45 -10.58 24.33 3.79
CA THR A 45 -9.92 25.43 4.50
C THR A 45 -9.60 26.52 3.49
N ASP A 46 -10.01 27.76 3.75
CA ASP A 46 -9.80 28.90 2.84
C ASP A 46 -10.28 28.63 1.40
N GLY A 47 -11.40 27.90 1.26
CA GLY A 47 -11.97 27.53 -0.03
C GLY A 47 -11.20 26.42 -0.78
N GLN A 48 -10.15 25.86 -0.18
CA GLN A 48 -9.35 24.78 -0.76
C GLN A 48 -9.73 23.43 -0.16
N LEU A 49 -9.84 22.41 -1.01
CA LEU A 49 -10.03 21.03 -0.58
C LEU A 49 -8.70 20.45 -0.10
N GLN A 50 -8.61 20.20 1.19
CA GLN A 50 -7.51 19.50 1.84
C GLN A 50 -7.85 18.04 2.08
N ILE A 51 -6.88 17.18 1.83
CA ILE A 51 -6.97 15.73 1.94
C ILE A 51 -5.87 15.28 2.88
N TRP A 52 -6.22 14.46 3.86
CA TRP A 52 -5.30 13.87 4.81
C TRP A 52 -5.43 12.35 4.78
N MET A 53 -4.33 11.64 4.58
CA MET A 53 -4.32 10.19 4.49
C MET A 53 -4.66 9.50 5.83
N GLY A 54 -4.68 10.26 6.94
CA GLY A 54 -4.85 9.76 8.32
C GLY A 54 -3.56 9.17 8.88
N SER A 55 -2.81 8.47 8.03
CA SER A 55 -1.50 7.87 8.28
C SER A 55 -0.56 8.24 7.14
N ARG A 56 0.71 8.51 7.46
CA ARG A 56 1.74 8.80 6.45
C ARG A 56 1.98 7.59 5.55
N CYS A 57 1.80 7.77 4.25
CA CYS A 57 2.16 6.81 3.22
C CYS A 57 3.64 6.98 2.90
N ASP A 58 4.52 6.10 3.35
CA ASP A 58 5.97 6.29 3.15
C ASP A 58 6.46 5.95 1.74
N HIS A 59 5.71 5.12 1.00
CA HIS A 59 6.12 4.61 -0.30
C HIS A 59 5.02 4.71 -1.35
N ALA A 60 4.44 5.89 -1.51
CA ALA A 60 3.48 6.14 -2.58
C ALA A 60 4.20 6.24 -3.93
N ARG A 61 3.74 5.48 -4.91
CA ARG A 61 4.09 5.62 -6.34
C ARG A 61 3.08 6.45 -7.09
N GLU A 62 1.82 6.32 -6.71
CA GLU A 62 0.73 7.01 -7.38
C GLU A 62 -0.40 7.27 -6.39
N VAL A 63 -1.01 8.45 -6.51
CA VAL A 63 -2.24 8.82 -5.82
C VAL A 63 -3.25 9.25 -6.87
N ASN A 64 -4.35 8.50 -6.96
CA ASN A 64 -5.46 8.79 -7.85
C ASN A 64 -6.58 9.47 -7.04
N LEU A 65 -7.01 10.65 -7.46
CA LEU A 65 -8.16 11.36 -6.90
C LEU A 65 -9.28 11.39 -7.94
N GLU A 66 -10.21 10.45 -7.84
CA GLU A 66 -11.37 10.34 -8.73
C GLU A 66 -12.56 11.11 -8.14
N PHE A 67 -12.96 12.17 -8.82
CA PHE A 67 -14.16 12.94 -8.55
C PHE A 67 -15.33 12.39 -9.35
N THR A 68 -16.44 12.07 -8.68
CA THR A 68 -17.62 11.55 -9.39
C THR A 68 -18.62 12.65 -9.74
N PRO A 69 -19.18 12.64 -10.97
CA PRO A 69 -18.99 11.63 -12.01
C PRO A 69 -17.81 11.92 -12.97
N GLY A 70 -16.70 11.19 -12.85
CA GLY A 70 -15.86 10.80 -13.98
C GLY A 70 -14.58 11.61 -14.27
N THR A 71 -14.03 12.38 -13.34
CA THR A 71 -12.75 13.07 -13.56
C THR A 71 -11.71 12.64 -12.54
N THR A 72 -10.50 12.30 -12.99
CA THR A 72 -9.43 11.84 -12.10
C THR A 72 -8.23 12.77 -12.20
N LEU A 73 -7.67 13.15 -11.06
CA LEU A 73 -6.31 13.67 -10.96
C LEU A 73 -5.38 12.51 -10.64
N VAL A 74 -4.38 12.29 -11.48
CA VAL A 74 -3.32 11.29 -11.20
C VAL A 74 -2.04 12.02 -10.84
N LEU A 75 -1.57 11.74 -9.62
CA LEU A 75 -0.28 12.19 -9.12
C LEU A 75 0.66 10.99 -9.06
N SER A 76 1.79 11.05 -9.74
CA SER A 76 2.77 9.95 -9.72
C SER A 76 4.09 10.44 -9.16
N ALA A 77 4.81 9.57 -8.45
CA ALA A 77 6.22 9.81 -8.18
C ALA A 77 7.01 9.86 -9.50
N PRO A 78 8.18 10.50 -9.53
CA PRO A 78 9.17 10.24 -10.56
C PRO A 78 9.39 8.73 -10.69
N GLU A 79 9.65 8.28 -11.93
CA GLU A 79 9.87 6.87 -12.20
C GLU A 79 10.94 6.34 -11.24
N HIS A 80 10.67 5.24 -10.54
CA HIS A 80 11.62 4.61 -9.61
C HIS A 80 11.90 5.36 -8.30
N HIS A 81 11.06 6.33 -7.96
CA HIS A 81 11.10 6.96 -6.65
C HIS A 81 9.88 6.58 -5.83
N TRP A 82 10.11 6.55 -4.52
CA TRP A 82 9.06 6.47 -3.51
C TRP A 82 8.88 7.85 -2.90
N VAL A 83 7.64 8.26 -2.71
CA VAL A 83 7.33 9.56 -2.13
C VAL A 83 6.51 9.35 -0.88
N SER A 84 6.89 10.09 0.17
CA SER A 84 6.06 10.15 1.35
C SER A 84 4.91 11.12 1.17
N VAL A 85 3.69 10.65 1.43
CA VAL A 85 2.46 11.43 1.32
C VAL A 85 1.68 11.32 2.62
N ASP A 86 1.47 12.44 3.29
CA ASP A 86 0.58 12.53 4.46
C ASP A 86 -0.64 13.39 4.14
N ARG A 87 -0.41 14.57 3.54
CA ARG A 87 -1.47 15.51 3.19
C ARG A 87 -1.32 16.00 1.76
N LEU A 88 -2.46 16.28 1.13
CA LEU A 88 -2.55 16.91 -0.18
C LEU A 88 -3.52 18.08 -0.11
N THR A 89 -3.27 19.11 -0.91
CA THR A 89 -4.25 20.17 -1.19
C THR A 89 -4.55 20.11 -2.67
N LEU A 90 -5.83 20.11 -3.03
CA LEU A 90 -6.24 20.14 -4.43
C LEU A 90 -5.70 21.42 -5.10
N GLY A 91 -5.07 21.29 -6.26
CA GLY A 91 -4.35 22.38 -6.93
C GLY A 91 -2.87 22.49 -6.55
N GLY A 92 -2.40 21.71 -5.56
CA GLY A 92 -1.01 21.62 -5.16
C GLY A 92 -0.58 22.68 -4.14
N PRO A 93 0.73 22.79 -3.86
CA PRO A 93 1.83 22.00 -4.44
C PRO A 93 1.79 20.51 -4.04
N TYR A 94 2.44 19.65 -4.82
CA TYR A 94 2.57 18.21 -4.55
C TYR A 94 4.05 17.83 -4.36
N PRO A 95 4.64 18.02 -3.17
CA PRO A 95 6.06 17.72 -2.95
C PRO A 95 6.40 16.27 -3.30
N GLY A 96 7.39 16.09 -4.17
CA GLY A 96 7.86 14.77 -4.61
C GLY A 96 6.97 14.08 -5.64
N LEU A 97 5.73 14.52 -5.86
CA LEU A 97 4.83 13.98 -6.88
C LEU A 97 4.73 14.93 -8.08
N ARG A 98 4.48 14.36 -9.26
CA ARG A 98 4.17 15.09 -10.49
C ARG A 98 2.75 14.78 -10.93
N VAL A 99 2.07 15.78 -11.48
CA VAL A 99 0.77 15.58 -12.13
C VAL A 99 1.03 14.85 -13.46
N THR A 100 0.48 13.64 -13.60
CA THR A 100 0.59 12.82 -14.82
C THR A 100 -0.70 12.83 -15.63
N GLU A 101 -1.84 12.94 -14.95
CA GLU A 101 -3.14 13.21 -15.56
C GLU A 101 -3.78 14.39 -14.81
N PRO A 102 -3.77 15.60 -15.40
CA PRO A 102 -4.35 16.79 -14.76
C PRO A 102 -5.88 16.75 -14.80
N LEU A 103 -6.51 17.46 -13.88
CA LEU A 103 -7.93 17.81 -14.01
C LEU A 103 -8.09 18.78 -15.20
N PRO A 104 -9.24 18.76 -15.90
CA PRO A 104 -9.58 19.78 -16.89
C PRO A 104 -9.47 21.20 -16.30
N ASP A 105 -9.06 22.18 -17.11
CA ASP A 105 -8.83 23.56 -16.66
C ASP A 105 -10.09 24.19 -16.02
N GLU A 106 -11.26 23.86 -16.56
CA GLU A 106 -12.58 24.31 -16.09
C GLU A 106 -13.22 23.42 -15.00
N PHE A 107 -12.49 22.42 -14.49
CA PHE A 107 -13.05 21.50 -13.49
C PHE A 107 -13.32 22.20 -12.15
N ASP A 108 -14.59 22.16 -11.71
CA ASP A 108 -15.01 22.66 -10.40
C ASP A 108 -15.38 21.50 -9.46
N TRP A 109 -14.48 21.21 -8.52
CA TRP A 109 -14.66 20.16 -7.52
C TRP A 109 -15.88 20.40 -6.59
N HIS A 110 -16.39 21.63 -6.49
CA HIS A 110 -17.59 21.92 -5.68
C HIS A 110 -18.85 21.26 -6.26
N THR A 111 -18.85 20.97 -7.56
CA THR A 111 -19.95 20.28 -8.24
C THR A 111 -19.86 18.76 -8.13
N ALA A 112 -18.70 18.23 -7.70
CA ALA A 112 -18.51 16.79 -7.52
C ALA A 112 -19.28 16.28 -6.31
N GLU A 113 -19.86 15.08 -6.45
CA GLU A 113 -20.62 14.43 -5.39
C GLU A 113 -19.70 13.74 -4.39
N LYS A 114 -18.69 13.03 -4.91
CA LYS A 114 -17.76 12.24 -4.11
C LYS A 114 -16.35 12.43 -4.60
N LEU A 115 -15.41 12.24 -3.68
CA LEU A 115 -14.01 12.02 -3.98
C LEU A 115 -13.68 10.59 -3.56
N LYS A 116 -13.17 9.79 -4.49
CA LYS A 116 -12.51 8.52 -4.21
C LYS A 116 -11.01 8.73 -4.33
N ILE A 117 -10.28 8.09 -3.44
CA ILE A 117 -8.83 8.09 -3.45
C ILE A 117 -8.33 6.67 -3.53
N TRP A 118 -7.29 6.46 -4.33
CA TRP A 118 -6.51 5.23 -4.36
C TRP A 118 -5.04 5.59 -4.26
N VAL A 119 -4.35 5.01 -3.28
CA VAL A 119 -2.90 5.15 -3.14
C VAL A 119 -2.27 3.84 -3.57
N ASN A 120 -1.45 3.87 -4.62
CA ASN A 120 -0.65 2.74 -5.04
C ASN A 120 0.72 2.84 -4.35
N GLY A 121 1.04 1.86 -3.50
CA GLY A 121 2.26 1.85 -2.69
C GLY A 121 2.31 0.69 -1.69
N ASP A 122 3.34 0.68 -0.84
CA ASP A 122 3.47 -0.22 0.32
C ASP A 122 2.67 0.36 1.51
N PRO A 123 1.91 -0.43 2.31
CA PRO A 123 1.82 -1.90 2.37
C PRO A 123 0.86 -2.57 1.36
N GLY A 124 0.26 -1.79 0.45
CA GLY A 124 -0.64 -2.27 -0.60
C GLY A 124 -1.54 -1.16 -1.13
N SER A 125 -2.24 -1.41 -2.23
CA SER A 125 -3.20 -0.46 -2.79
C SER A 125 -4.49 -0.46 -1.97
N LEU A 126 -4.69 0.58 -1.16
CA LEU A 126 -5.94 0.83 -0.45
C LEU A 126 -6.63 2.06 -1.04
N GLY A 127 -7.96 1.99 -1.11
CA GLY A 127 -8.79 3.08 -1.57
C GLY A 127 -9.98 3.31 -0.64
N ALA A 128 -10.43 4.55 -0.62
CA ALA A 128 -11.58 5.00 0.17
C ALA A 128 -12.35 6.08 -0.58
N GLN A 129 -13.55 6.39 -0.10
CA GLN A 129 -14.38 7.45 -0.68
C GLN A 129 -14.98 8.34 0.39
N THR A 130 -15.27 9.58 0.02
CA THR A 130 -15.94 10.54 0.89
C THR A 130 -17.02 11.31 0.12
N ASN A 131 -18.11 11.69 0.80
CA ASN A 131 -19.14 12.55 0.26
C ASN A 131 -18.71 14.02 0.40
N LEU A 132 -18.49 14.70 -0.73
CA LEU A 132 -17.99 16.07 -0.73
C LEU A 132 -19.04 17.09 -0.28
N ALA A 133 -20.35 16.78 -0.35
CA ALA A 133 -21.38 17.67 0.18
C ALA A 133 -21.23 17.89 1.69
N VAL A 134 -20.99 16.81 2.44
CA VAL A 134 -20.76 16.87 3.90
C VAL A 134 -19.49 17.67 4.21
N VAL A 135 -18.41 17.40 3.47
CA VAL A 135 -17.13 18.11 3.65
C VAL A 135 -17.34 19.62 3.44
N ARG A 136 -18.02 20.04 2.37
CA ARG A 136 -18.27 21.46 2.08
C ARG A 136 -19.16 22.13 3.12
N GLU A 137 -20.24 21.48 3.54
CA GLU A 137 -21.25 22.08 4.42
C GLU A 137 -20.81 22.13 5.89
N GLU A 138 -20.01 21.16 6.32
CA GLU A 138 -19.68 21.00 7.74
C GLU A 138 -18.28 21.53 8.10
N SER A 139 -17.32 21.65 7.17
CA SER A 139 -15.93 22.03 7.51
C SER A 139 -15.80 23.25 8.42
N ALA A 140 -16.53 24.33 8.09
CA ALA A 140 -16.47 25.59 8.84
C ALA A 140 -17.10 25.51 10.24
N LYS A 141 -17.86 24.45 10.54
CA LYS A 141 -18.52 24.23 11.85
C LYS A 141 -17.64 23.44 12.81
N HIS A 142 -16.51 22.92 12.34
CA HIS A 142 -15.59 22.10 13.12
C HIS A 142 -14.22 22.77 13.29
N PRO A 143 -13.49 22.49 14.40
CA PRO A 143 -12.16 23.05 14.64
C PRO A 143 -11.19 22.85 13.47
N ASP A 144 -10.27 23.81 13.28
CA ASP A 144 -9.38 23.84 12.11
C ASP A 144 -8.42 22.66 12.01
N ASP A 145 -8.16 21.96 13.11
CA ASP A 145 -7.32 20.77 13.16
C ASP A 145 -8.10 19.46 12.87
N THR A 146 -9.41 19.53 12.62
CA THR A 146 -10.26 18.35 12.38
C THR A 146 -10.58 18.13 10.91
N TYR A 147 -10.64 16.86 10.51
CA TYR A 147 -10.98 16.42 9.16
C TYR A 147 -12.17 15.46 9.19
N TRP A 148 -13.00 15.49 8.14
CA TRP A 148 -14.09 14.53 7.96
C TRP A 148 -13.56 13.20 7.45
N PHE A 149 -13.67 12.16 8.27
CA PHE A 149 -13.47 10.77 7.88
C PHE A 149 -14.83 10.14 7.62
N GLN A 150 -15.10 9.75 6.37
CA GLN A 150 -16.40 9.21 5.95
C GLN A 150 -16.85 8.05 6.86
N ASP A 151 -18.07 8.16 7.36
CA ASP A 151 -18.72 7.19 8.26
C ASP A 151 -18.03 6.98 9.63
N VAL A 152 -17.02 7.81 9.96
CA VAL A 152 -16.36 7.84 11.26
C VAL A 152 -16.67 9.15 11.99
N GLY A 153 -16.49 10.29 11.32
CA GLY A 153 -16.78 11.62 11.86
C GLY A 153 -15.65 12.63 11.65
N TRP A 154 -15.79 13.79 12.31
CA TRP A 154 -14.77 14.83 12.36
C TRP A 154 -13.74 14.50 13.43
N LEU A 155 -12.49 14.24 13.01
CA LEU A 155 -11.41 13.81 13.90
C LEU A 155 -10.20 14.71 13.78
N ASN A 156 -9.55 15.00 14.91
CA ASN A 156 -8.22 15.62 14.96
C ASN A 156 -7.09 14.56 14.95
N PRO A 157 -5.81 14.96 14.87
CA PRO A 157 -4.67 14.04 14.86
C PRO A 157 -4.62 13.05 16.01
N ALA A 158 -4.92 13.50 17.24
CA ALA A 158 -4.89 12.63 18.41
C ALA A 158 -5.99 11.56 18.35
N GLN A 159 -7.20 11.95 17.93
CA GLN A 159 -8.33 11.03 17.81
C GLN A 159 -8.12 10.01 16.70
N VAL A 160 -7.50 10.39 15.57
CA VAL A 160 -7.12 9.44 14.51
C VAL A 160 -6.09 8.46 15.05
N ALA A 161 -5.03 8.92 15.72
CA ALA A 161 -4.02 8.04 16.30
C ALA A 161 -4.60 7.05 17.34
N GLU A 162 -5.66 7.45 18.05
CA GLU A 162 -6.35 6.56 19.00
C GLU A 162 -7.22 5.50 18.30
N GLN A 163 -7.85 5.84 17.18
CA GLN A 163 -8.90 5.06 16.51
C GLN A 163 -8.42 4.23 15.32
N ASP A 164 -7.36 4.67 14.65
CA ASP A 164 -6.74 3.97 13.53
C ASP A 164 -6.29 2.56 13.94
N ALA A 165 -6.43 1.62 13.00
CA ALA A 165 -6.26 0.18 13.20
C ALA A 165 -7.16 -0.44 14.30
N LYS A 166 -8.19 0.27 14.77
CA LYS A 166 -9.16 -0.25 15.76
C LYS A 166 -10.60 -0.12 15.30
N THR A 167 -11.01 1.08 14.88
CA THR A 167 -12.40 1.38 14.46
C THR A 167 -12.51 1.61 12.97
N PHE A 168 -11.46 2.14 12.34
CA PHE A 168 -11.28 2.27 10.91
C PHE A 168 -9.82 2.07 10.55
N LEU A 169 -9.50 2.06 9.25
CA LEU A 169 -8.14 1.98 8.74
C LEU A 169 -7.80 3.28 8.00
N ALA A 170 -6.81 4.02 8.47
CA ALA A 170 -6.22 5.09 7.67
C ALA A 170 -5.57 4.49 6.41
N LEU A 171 -5.51 5.25 5.31
CA LEU A 171 -5.23 4.70 3.97
C LEU A 171 -3.91 3.93 3.86
N CYS A 172 -2.92 4.29 4.66
CA CYS A 172 -1.57 3.72 4.58
C CYS A 172 -1.16 2.99 5.85
N THR A 173 -2.11 2.79 6.76
CA THR A 173 -1.91 1.95 7.93
C THR A 173 -2.06 0.48 7.52
N PRO A 174 -1.09 -0.39 7.85
CA PRO A 174 -1.22 -1.82 7.64
C PRO A 174 -2.46 -2.36 8.33
N ASP A 175 -3.24 -3.16 7.61
CA ASP A 175 -4.43 -3.79 8.17
C ASP A 175 -4.03 -4.73 9.35
N PRO A 176 -4.57 -4.52 10.57
CA PRO A 176 -4.19 -5.28 11.76
C PRO A 176 -4.57 -6.76 11.70
N ALA A 177 -5.57 -7.14 10.89
CA ALA A 177 -5.91 -8.54 10.65
C ALA A 177 -5.24 -9.11 9.40
N TYR A 178 -4.71 -8.26 8.52
CA TYR A 178 -3.73 -8.64 7.50
C TYR A 178 -2.36 -8.86 8.15
N LYS A 179 -2.33 -9.75 9.14
CA LYS A 179 -1.12 -10.43 9.53
C LYS A 179 -1.05 -11.67 8.65
N SER A 180 -0.15 -11.69 7.67
CA SER A 180 0.53 -12.98 7.52
C SER A 180 1.08 -13.30 8.92
N PRO A 181 0.79 -14.47 9.50
CA PRO A 181 0.99 -14.71 10.93
C PRO A 181 2.45 -14.55 11.38
N VAL A 182 3.34 -14.39 10.40
CA VAL A 182 4.77 -14.24 10.51
C VAL A 182 5.27 -13.26 9.44
N PRO A 183 6.36 -12.52 9.67
CA PRO A 183 6.88 -11.56 8.70
C PRO A 183 7.41 -12.26 7.44
N THR A 184 7.27 -11.64 6.26
CA THR A 184 7.94 -12.11 5.05
C THR A 184 9.31 -11.45 4.94
N VAL A 185 10.39 -12.22 4.98
CA VAL A 185 11.77 -11.71 5.03
C VAL A 185 12.68 -12.40 4.02
N PHE A 186 13.82 -11.75 3.74
CA PHE A 186 14.92 -12.33 2.98
C PHE A 186 16.22 -12.19 3.79
N GLY A 187 17.21 -13.00 3.44
CA GLY A 187 18.51 -13.04 4.06
C GLY A 187 19.51 -12.16 3.32
N VAL A 188 20.32 -11.41 4.06
CA VAL A 188 21.45 -10.63 3.51
C VAL A 188 22.73 -10.97 4.27
N ARG A 189 23.85 -11.00 3.54
CA ARG A 189 25.17 -11.21 4.11
C ARG A 189 26.19 -10.34 3.38
N GLU A 190 27.16 -9.81 4.10
CA GLU A 190 28.42 -9.36 3.52
C GLU A 190 29.45 -10.49 3.54
N THR A 191 30.04 -10.79 2.38
CA THR A 191 31.19 -11.70 2.28
C THR A 191 32.22 -11.07 1.36
N ASP A 192 33.44 -10.89 1.87
CA ASP A 192 34.57 -10.31 1.10
C ASP A 192 34.25 -8.92 0.51
N GLY A 193 33.51 -8.09 1.26
CA GLY A 193 33.06 -6.76 0.81
C GLY A 193 31.91 -6.77 -0.21
N LEU A 194 31.42 -7.95 -0.58
CA LEU A 194 30.30 -8.13 -1.51
C LEU A 194 29.00 -8.40 -0.76
N LEU A 195 27.95 -7.70 -1.17
CA LEU A 195 26.61 -7.88 -0.62
C LEU A 195 25.91 -9.06 -1.32
N ARG A 196 25.53 -10.07 -0.54
CA ARG A 196 24.85 -11.28 -1.00
C ARG A 196 23.42 -11.29 -0.47
N ILE A 197 22.49 -11.54 -1.37
CA ILE A 197 21.05 -11.66 -1.13
C ILE A 197 20.68 -13.15 -1.25
N TRP A 198 19.85 -13.61 -0.33
CA TRP A 198 19.22 -14.92 -0.39
C TRP A 198 17.75 -14.81 0.00
N THR A 199 16.85 -15.25 -0.88
CA THR A 199 15.39 -15.18 -0.66
C THR A 199 14.87 -16.16 0.39
N GLY A 200 15.72 -17.03 0.95
CA GLY A 200 15.34 -18.09 1.88
C GLY A 200 14.76 -19.34 1.21
N SER A 201 13.97 -19.16 0.14
CA SER A 201 13.37 -20.23 -0.66
C SER A 201 13.46 -19.93 -2.17
N PRO A 202 13.41 -20.95 -3.06
CA PRO A 202 13.38 -20.72 -4.50
C PRO A 202 12.21 -19.79 -4.90
N CYS A 203 12.47 -18.90 -5.85
CA CYS A 203 11.52 -17.95 -6.40
C CYS A 203 11.30 -18.21 -7.88
N PRO A 204 10.65 -19.33 -8.26
CA PRO A 204 10.36 -19.60 -9.65
C PRO A 204 9.38 -18.57 -10.20
N GLY A 205 9.49 -18.30 -11.50
CA GLY A 205 8.60 -17.38 -12.20
C GLY A 205 8.91 -15.90 -11.97
N THR A 206 10.11 -15.57 -11.45
CA THR A 206 10.54 -14.19 -11.25
C THR A 206 10.86 -13.54 -12.59
N ILE A 207 10.12 -12.49 -12.95
CA ILE A 207 10.29 -11.75 -14.21
C ILE A 207 11.15 -10.50 -14.03
N ALA A 208 11.14 -9.91 -12.83
CA ALA A 208 12.03 -8.82 -12.47
C ALA A 208 12.39 -8.86 -10.98
N ALA A 209 13.61 -8.46 -10.66
CA ALA A 209 14.07 -8.22 -9.30
C ALA A 209 14.59 -6.78 -9.20
N THR A 210 14.07 -6.02 -8.24
CA THR A 210 14.50 -4.66 -7.95
C THR A 210 15.12 -4.63 -6.57
N VAL A 211 16.36 -4.17 -6.49
CA VAL A 211 17.11 -3.96 -5.25
C VAL A 211 17.28 -2.46 -5.06
N ILE A 212 16.76 -1.91 -3.97
CA ILE A 212 16.77 -0.47 -3.68
C ILE A 212 17.59 -0.21 -2.43
N PHE A 213 18.42 0.82 -2.48
CA PHE A 213 19.30 1.21 -1.39
C PHE A 213 18.84 2.52 -0.77
N GLU A 214 18.48 2.49 0.51
CA GLU A 214 18.01 3.65 1.24
C GLU A 214 19.10 4.24 2.15
N PRO A 215 19.18 5.57 2.32
CA PRO A 215 18.22 6.58 1.87
C PRO A 215 18.48 7.13 0.46
N SER A 216 19.45 6.59 -0.28
CA SER A 216 19.82 7.16 -1.58
C SER A 216 18.76 6.97 -2.67
N GLY A 217 17.86 6.00 -2.50
CA GLY A 217 16.89 5.59 -3.52
C GLY A 217 17.52 4.97 -4.76
N VAL A 218 18.82 4.62 -4.72
CA VAL A 218 19.51 4.01 -5.86
C VAL A 218 18.98 2.60 -6.08
N GLU A 219 18.62 2.30 -7.32
CA GLU A 219 18.07 1.00 -7.71
C GLU A 219 19.03 0.21 -8.61
N LEU A 220 19.14 -1.09 -8.34
CA LEU A 220 19.58 -2.09 -9.31
C LEU A 220 18.34 -2.85 -9.80
N VAL A 221 18.14 -2.91 -11.11
CA VAL A 221 17.01 -3.62 -11.72
C VAL A 221 17.53 -4.74 -12.61
N LEU A 222 17.04 -5.94 -12.34
CA LEU A 222 17.31 -7.17 -13.09
C LEU A 222 16.01 -7.64 -13.75
N ASN A 223 16.05 -7.93 -15.05
CA ASN A 223 14.92 -8.47 -15.79
C ASN A 223 15.27 -9.83 -16.39
N ALA A 224 14.30 -10.75 -16.43
CA ALA A 224 14.46 -12.01 -17.15
C ALA A 224 14.64 -11.74 -18.65
N ARG A 225 15.70 -12.30 -19.27
CA ARG A 225 16.11 -11.96 -20.65
C ARG A 225 15.04 -12.20 -21.70
N ASN A 226 14.24 -13.24 -21.52
CA ASN A 226 13.22 -13.65 -22.49
C ASN A 226 11.80 -13.39 -22.00
N GLY A 227 11.62 -12.64 -20.90
CA GLY A 227 10.32 -12.45 -20.24
C GLY A 227 9.72 -13.72 -19.61
N THR A 228 10.33 -14.89 -19.83
CA THR A 228 10.03 -16.13 -19.14
C THR A 228 10.59 -16.05 -17.72
N GLY A 229 9.72 -16.21 -16.72
CA GLY A 229 10.14 -16.10 -15.33
C GLY A 229 11.24 -17.12 -14.97
N VAL A 230 12.25 -16.65 -14.25
CA VAL A 230 13.42 -17.44 -13.83
C VAL A 230 13.34 -17.75 -12.33
N ASP A 231 14.20 -18.64 -11.85
CA ASP A 231 14.37 -18.85 -10.40
C ASP A 231 15.36 -17.82 -9.83
N PHE A 232 14.86 -16.93 -8.96
CA PHE A 232 15.69 -15.94 -8.28
C PHE A 232 15.88 -16.33 -6.81
N GLN A 233 16.92 -17.11 -6.51
CA GLN A 233 17.15 -17.56 -5.12
C GLN A 233 18.30 -16.83 -4.43
N ARG A 234 19.45 -16.73 -5.12
CA ARG A 234 20.67 -16.14 -4.58
C ARG A 234 21.24 -15.16 -5.57
N TYR A 235 21.72 -14.04 -5.06
CA TYR A 235 22.27 -12.99 -5.89
C TYR A 235 23.40 -12.26 -5.15
N THR A 236 24.56 -12.13 -5.78
CA THR A 236 25.61 -11.22 -5.33
C THR A 236 25.45 -9.91 -6.07
N VAL A 237 25.26 -8.81 -5.34
CA VAL A 237 25.05 -7.48 -5.93
C VAL A 237 26.24 -7.10 -6.80
N GLY A 238 25.95 -6.76 -8.06
CA GLY A 238 26.96 -6.37 -9.06
C GLY A 238 27.51 -7.53 -9.88
N GLU A 239 27.25 -8.79 -9.50
CA GLU A 239 27.61 -9.94 -10.33
C GLU A 239 26.51 -10.23 -11.38
N PRO A 240 26.86 -10.84 -12.53
CA PRO A 240 25.88 -11.39 -13.45
C PRO A 240 25.10 -12.54 -12.80
N ILE A 241 23.80 -12.60 -13.05
CA ILE A 241 22.96 -13.74 -12.73
C ILE A 241 22.54 -14.44 -14.04
N ALA A 242 22.49 -15.76 -14.03
CA ALA A 242 22.05 -16.53 -15.20
C ALA A 242 20.61 -16.14 -15.58
N ASP A 243 20.34 -16.07 -16.89
CA ASP A 243 19.01 -15.84 -17.47
C ASP A 243 18.32 -14.51 -17.12
N MET A 244 18.98 -13.62 -16.36
CA MET A 244 18.59 -12.22 -16.23
C MET A 244 19.64 -11.28 -16.83
N GLU A 245 19.18 -10.08 -17.14
CA GLU A 245 20.01 -8.96 -17.56
C GLU A 245 19.81 -7.77 -16.63
N VAL A 246 20.87 -6.99 -16.49
CA VAL A 246 20.83 -5.73 -15.75
C VAL A 246 20.20 -4.68 -16.65
N SER A 247 18.93 -4.35 -16.40
CA SER A 247 18.21 -3.28 -17.11
C SER A 247 18.51 -1.91 -16.53
N ARG A 248 18.87 -1.87 -15.24
CA ARG A 248 19.48 -0.70 -14.59
C ARG A 248 20.62 -1.13 -13.71
N ALA A 249 21.82 -0.67 -14.05
CA ALA A 249 23.01 -0.89 -13.26
C ALA A 249 23.13 0.14 -12.12
N LEU A 250 23.82 -0.27 -11.06
CA LEU A 250 24.27 0.67 -10.03
C LEU A 250 25.26 1.68 -10.65
N PRO A 251 25.30 2.93 -10.16
CA PRO A 251 26.35 3.87 -10.52
C PRO A 251 27.74 3.26 -10.31
N LYS A 252 28.69 3.60 -11.19
CA LYS A 252 30.04 3.00 -11.18
C LYS A 252 30.76 3.15 -9.83
N ASP A 253 30.55 4.27 -9.15
CA ASP A 253 31.18 4.61 -7.88
C ASP A 253 30.19 4.47 -6.71
N PHE A 254 29.12 3.69 -6.89
CA PHE A 254 28.13 3.48 -5.85
C PHE A 254 28.70 2.64 -4.71
N ASP A 255 28.67 3.22 -3.52
CA ASP A 255 29.07 2.56 -2.27
C ASP A 255 27.82 2.18 -1.46
N TRP A 256 27.53 0.88 -1.41
CA TRP A 256 26.42 0.35 -0.64
C TRP A 256 26.67 0.42 0.88
N THR A 257 27.92 0.55 1.32
CA THR A 257 28.27 0.56 2.75
C THR A 257 27.79 1.83 3.46
N GLY A 258 27.61 2.92 2.72
CA GLY A 258 26.97 4.16 3.20
C GLY A 258 25.45 4.09 3.32
N GLN A 259 24.82 2.99 2.89
CA GLN A 259 23.36 2.84 2.89
C GLN A 259 22.88 2.24 4.21
N ARG A 260 21.69 2.63 4.64
CA ARG A 260 21.08 2.15 5.89
C ARG A 260 20.30 0.87 5.67
N GLU A 261 19.58 0.77 4.57
CA GLU A 261 18.62 -0.32 4.36
C GLU A 261 18.68 -0.80 2.91
N LEU A 262 18.44 -2.10 2.76
CA LEU A 262 18.26 -2.76 1.48
C LEU A 262 16.80 -3.19 1.34
N GLN A 263 16.15 -2.77 0.27
CA GLN A 263 14.82 -3.23 -0.08
C GLN A 263 14.91 -4.18 -1.27
N LEU A 264 14.20 -5.32 -1.18
CA LEU A 264 14.03 -6.28 -2.26
C LEU A 264 12.56 -6.30 -2.69
N SER A 265 12.33 -6.14 -3.98
CA SER A 265 11.01 -6.33 -4.61
C SER A 265 11.15 -7.31 -5.76
N LEU A 266 10.35 -8.38 -5.74
CA LEU A 266 10.30 -9.36 -6.82
C LEU A 266 8.96 -9.26 -7.56
N SER A 267 9.02 -9.03 -8.87
CA SER A 267 7.87 -9.16 -9.76
C SER A 267 7.79 -10.60 -10.25
N ARG A 268 6.65 -11.24 -10.04
CA ARG A 268 6.38 -12.64 -10.37
C ARG A 268 5.04 -12.75 -11.09
N THR A 269 4.79 -13.88 -11.74
CA THR A 269 3.49 -14.17 -12.37
C THR A 269 2.37 -14.43 -11.36
N ASP A 270 2.73 -14.81 -10.13
CA ASP A 270 1.81 -14.92 -8.99
C ASP A 270 1.76 -13.59 -8.21
N PRO A 271 0.67 -13.28 -7.48
CA PRO A 271 0.58 -12.07 -6.66
C PRO A 271 1.77 -11.99 -5.71
N GLY A 272 2.56 -10.92 -5.87
CA GLY A 272 3.81 -10.72 -5.16
C GLY A 272 3.59 -10.48 -3.66
N THR A 273 4.59 -10.84 -2.87
CA THR A 273 4.77 -10.25 -1.54
C THR A 273 5.28 -8.82 -1.75
N GLY A 274 4.75 -7.85 -1.01
CA GLY A 274 5.23 -6.46 -1.06
C GLY A 274 6.75 -6.35 -0.80
N PRO A 275 7.33 -5.15 -0.96
CA PRO A 275 8.75 -4.95 -0.77
C PRO A 275 9.19 -5.38 0.63
N GLN A 276 10.32 -6.08 0.70
CA GLN A 276 10.91 -6.54 1.95
C GLN A 276 12.15 -5.72 2.26
N ARG A 277 12.48 -5.52 3.53
CA ARG A 277 13.59 -4.65 3.97
C ARG A 277 14.54 -5.36 4.91
N VAL A 278 15.82 -5.01 4.82
CA VAL A 278 16.88 -5.47 5.73
C VAL A 278 17.79 -4.31 6.12
N ASP A 279 18.06 -4.17 7.42
CA ASP A 279 19.01 -3.21 7.98
C ASP A 279 20.46 -3.60 7.61
N LEU A 280 21.09 -2.79 6.77
CA LEU A 280 22.48 -3.03 6.33
C LEU A 280 23.51 -2.69 7.41
N GLY A 281 23.16 -1.88 8.41
CA GLY A 281 24.01 -1.61 9.56
C GLY A 281 24.32 -2.88 10.35
N VAL A 282 23.30 -3.70 10.60
CA VAL A 282 23.44 -5.00 11.27
C VAL A 282 24.27 -5.96 10.42
N VAL A 283 23.95 -6.05 9.12
CA VAL A 283 24.68 -6.93 8.19
C VAL A 283 26.18 -6.63 8.21
N ARG A 284 26.58 -5.36 8.07
CA ARG A 284 28.00 -4.96 8.07
C ARG A 284 28.68 -5.22 9.41
N ALA A 285 28.00 -4.90 10.51
CA ALA A 285 28.58 -5.05 11.84
C ALA A 285 28.78 -6.52 12.23
N GLU A 286 27.92 -7.42 11.75
CA GLU A 286 27.84 -8.78 12.29
C GLU A 286 28.29 -9.87 11.32
N SER A 287 28.27 -9.68 9.99
CA SER A 287 28.53 -10.76 9.01
C SER A 287 29.79 -11.57 9.32
N ALA A 288 30.89 -10.90 9.66
CA ALA A 288 32.18 -11.54 9.95
C ALA A 288 32.17 -12.41 11.23
N ASN A 289 31.22 -12.17 12.14
CA ASN A 289 31.10 -12.90 13.40
C ASN A 289 30.21 -14.16 13.29
N HIS A 290 29.56 -14.36 12.14
CA HIS A 290 28.66 -15.48 11.89
C HIS A 290 29.21 -16.44 10.82
N PRO A 291 28.90 -17.76 10.92
CA PRO A 291 29.35 -18.76 9.95
C PRO A 291 29.07 -18.36 8.50
N ALA A 292 29.97 -18.72 7.59
CA ALA A 292 29.95 -18.26 6.19
C ALA A 292 28.68 -18.65 5.41
N ASP A 293 27.95 -19.67 5.85
CA ASP A 293 26.71 -20.16 5.26
C ASP A 293 25.44 -19.52 5.86
N THR A 294 25.58 -18.59 6.81
CA THR A 294 24.44 -17.90 7.45
C THR A 294 24.16 -16.54 6.83
N TYR A 295 22.88 -16.15 6.79
CA TYR A 295 22.42 -14.85 6.33
C TYR A 295 21.58 -14.19 7.42
N TYR A 296 21.63 -12.86 7.51
CA TYR A 296 20.78 -12.10 8.42
C TYR A 296 19.40 -11.90 7.81
N PHE A 297 18.39 -12.46 8.47
CA PHE A 297 16.97 -12.25 8.16
C PHE A 297 16.41 -11.21 9.13
N GLN A 298 15.91 -10.09 8.61
CA GLN A 298 15.48 -8.93 9.40
C GLN A 298 14.51 -9.33 10.53
N GLY A 299 14.87 -9.01 11.77
CA GLY A 299 14.04 -9.30 12.94
C GLY A 299 13.98 -10.78 13.36
N ILE A 300 14.62 -11.68 12.60
CA ILE A 300 14.71 -13.12 12.92
C ILE A 300 16.12 -13.49 13.37
N GLY A 301 17.16 -12.99 12.68
CA GLY A 301 18.57 -13.20 13.02
C GLY A 301 19.36 -13.94 11.94
N TRP A 302 20.55 -14.41 12.32
CA TRP A 302 21.48 -15.12 11.44
C TRP A 302 21.12 -16.60 11.29
N LEU A 303 20.68 -17.01 10.10
CA LEU A 303 20.20 -18.37 9.84
C LEU A 303 20.96 -19.03 8.69
N ASN A 304 21.27 -20.31 8.85
CA ASN A 304 21.77 -21.17 7.78
C ASN A 304 20.60 -21.87 7.01
N PRO A 305 20.88 -22.60 5.90
CA PRO A 305 19.86 -23.31 5.14
C PRO A 305 18.95 -24.25 5.94
N ALA A 306 19.50 -24.99 6.90
CA ALA A 306 18.73 -25.92 7.70
C ALA A 306 17.76 -25.18 8.65
N GLN A 307 18.24 -24.11 9.29
CA GLN A 307 17.42 -23.29 10.18
C GLN A 307 16.31 -22.55 9.44
N VAL A 308 16.58 -22.05 8.24
CA VAL A 308 15.54 -21.46 7.38
C VAL A 308 14.50 -22.50 7.02
N ALA A 309 14.90 -23.69 6.56
CA ALA A 309 13.97 -24.77 6.23
C ALA A 309 13.11 -25.22 7.43
N GLU A 310 13.64 -25.15 8.65
CA GLU A 310 12.88 -25.48 9.87
C GLU A 310 11.85 -24.41 10.24
N GLN A 311 12.16 -23.14 9.97
CA GLN A 311 11.42 -21.97 10.44
C GLN A 311 10.46 -21.35 9.41
N ASP A 312 10.75 -21.51 8.12
CA ASP A 312 9.93 -20.99 7.03
C ASP A 312 8.51 -21.59 7.08
N GLY A 313 7.50 -20.73 7.01
CA GLY A 313 6.09 -21.07 7.21
C GLY A 313 5.67 -21.22 8.68
N LYS A 314 6.58 -21.04 9.65
CA LYS A 314 6.29 -21.15 11.09
C LYS A 314 6.58 -19.88 11.89
N THR A 315 7.76 -19.28 11.72
CA THR A 315 8.21 -18.08 12.45
C THR A 315 8.42 -16.87 11.54
N PHE A 316 8.62 -17.12 10.24
CA PHE A 316 8.64 -16.15 9.15
C PHE A 316 8.23 -16.85 7.84
N LEU A 317 7.97 -16.08 6.79
CA LEU A 317 7.88 -16.58 5.42
C LEU A 317 9.12 -16.11 4.65
N ALA A 318 9.86 -17.03 4.06
CA ALA A 318 10.84 -16.68 3.05
C ALA A 318 10.13 -15.97 1.87
N THR A 319 10.83 -15.10 1.14
CA THR A 319 10.26 -14.20 0.13
C THR A 319 9.25 -14.86 -0.80
N CYS A 320 9.51 -16.10 -1.20
CA CYS A 320 8.72 -16.79 -2.20
C CYS A 320 7.89 -17.96 -1.68
N THR A 321 7.91 -18.17 -0.36
CA THR A 321 7.11 -19.18 0.30
C THR A 321 5.68 -18.67 0.46
N ARG A 322 4.71 -19.48 0.02
CA ARG A 322 3.29 -19.15 0.19
C ARG A 322 2.87 -19.41 1.63
N ASP A 323 2.01 -18.55 2.17
CA ASP A 323 1.32 -18.83 3.42
C ASP A 323 0.45 -20.09 3.23
N PRO A 324 0.69 -21.18 3.98
CA PRO A 324 -0.05 -22.43 3.80
C PRO A 324 -1.55 -22.33 4.13
N LYS A 325 -2.01 -21.20 4.69
CA LYS A 325 -3.43 -20.91 4.93
C LYS A 325 -4.12 -20.18 3.77
N LYS A 326 -3.43 -19.96 2.65
CA LYS A 326 -3.95 -19.34 1.43
C LYS A 326 -3.93 -20.29 0.24
#